data_AF-A0A927SLJ2-F1
#
_entry.id   AF-A0A927SLJ2-F1
#
_cell.length_a   1.000
_cell.length_b   1.000
_cell.length_c   1.000
_cell.angle_alpha   90.00
_cell.angle_beta   90.00
_cell.angle_gamma   90.00
#
_symmetry.space_group_name_H-M   'P 1'
#
loop_
_entity.id
_entity.type
_entity.pdbx_description
1 polymer ?
#
loop_
_entity_poly.entity_id
_entity_poly.type
_entity_poly.pdbx_seq_one_letter_code
_entity_poly.pdbx_strand_id
1 'polypeptide(L)'
;MMKMNDTVARIVEIMFQDVEMTEETAAIQDEVMNNCQERYLDLVNAGVSEDDAIAAVIESLKGMEDVLAPYKGKVQRVISDADDELNGEQHVAFAAHLVHAIDVKLVSENVTVEASDDDDYHITWNADENPKVRVELNNGVMHIVRMPGDAVKMKDDGHAEYHHKGDTSDFVRTEKGKIEINLDNIDGMLRSIGDTIKNTFSNLRINVGFTDGTVTIQVPENAIPHVKLLTTSGDIDVREVALTELTVTSISGDINISLDEDQHLTQAELRTTSGDIGASVFTQRMTVSSTSGDVEVEGRVNDLTVNTISGDIDVRADVKSMTFKAISGDVDLRFDSDEIRDVRGSTISGDIDIDLPDGVGVMAINTSTRSGDVTTRYHASGVGPVVSGSVSSMSGDITIR
;
A
#
# COMPACT_ATOMS: atom_id res chain seq x y z
N MET A 1 15.37 -31.08 -28.01
CA MET A 1 15.57 -29.71 -27.51
C MET A 1 14.65 -29.58 -26.31
N MET A 2 15.24 -29.54 -25.12
CA MET A 2 14.54 -29.54 -23.83
C MET A 2 13.77 -28.21 -23.73
N LYS A 3 12.46 -28.23 -23.48
CA LYS A 3 11.72 -26.99 -23.22
C LYS A 3 12.10 -26.53 -21.82
N MET A 4 12.79 -25.40 -21.72
CA MET A 4 12.97 -24.69 -20.46
C MET A 4 11.60 -24.28 -19.92
N ASN A 5 11.44 -24.34 -18.60
CA ASN A 5 10.32 -23.72 -17.93
C ASN A 5 10.65 -22.24 -17.69
N ASP A 6 9.84 -21.35 -18.26
CA ASP A 6 10.10 -19.91 -18.26
C ASP A 6 9.99 -19.29 -16.84
N THR A 7 9.20 -19.90 -15.94
CA THR A 7 9.04 -19.45 -14.54
C THR A 7 10.30 -19.75 -13.72
N VAL A 8 10.85 -20.96 -13.85
CA VAL A 8 12.09 -21.36 -13.18
C VAL A 8 13.28 -20.54 -13.69
N ALA A 9 13.30 -20.22 -14.99
CA ALA A 9 14.33 -19.36 -15.55
C ALA A 9 14.31 -17.95 -14.94
N ARG A 10 13.11 -17.36 -14.86
CA ARG A 10 12.95 -16.03 -14.27
C ARG A 10 13.29 -15.96 -12.78
N ILE A 11 13.00 -17.00 -11.98
CA ILE A 11 13.40 -17.02 -10.56
C ILE A 11 14.93 -16.89 -10.42
N VAL A 12 15.67 -17.62 -11.26
CA VAL A 12 17.14 -17.57 -11.27
C VAL A 12 17.62 -16.21 -11.78
N GLU A 13 17.02 -15.65 -12.83
CA GLU A 13 17.37 -14.31 -13.32
C GLU A 13 17.18 -13.22 -12.24
N ILE A 14 16.07 -13.25 -11.50
CA ILE A 14 15.80 -12.31 -10.39
C ILE A 14 16.86 -12.41 -9.29
N MET A 15 17.34 -13.61 -8.98
CA MET A 15 18.38 -13.76 -7.95
C MET A 15 19.73 -13.16 -8.35
N PHE A 16 20.04 -13.16 -9.64
CA PHE A 16 21.28 -12.60 -10.19
C PHE A 16 21.13 -11.15 -10.64
N GLN A 17 19.95 -10.53 -10.48
CA GLN A 17 19.67 -9.18 -10.98
C GLN A 17 20.57 -8.09 -10.36
N ASP A 18 20.94 -8.26 -9.09
CA ASP A 18 21.81 -7.33 -8.35
C ASP A 18 23.30 -7.67 -8.49
N VAL A 19 23.62 -8.76 -9.18
CA VAL A 19 24.97 -9.33 -9.29
C VAL A 19 25.68 -8.74 -10.50
N GLU A 20 26.89 -8.23 -10.31
CA GLU A 20 27.71 -7.74 -11.42
C GLU A 20 27.98 -8.89 -12.40
N MET A 21 27.61 -8.72 -13.67
CA MET A 21 27.76 -9.78 -14.68
C MET A 21 29.19 -9.85 -15.20
N THR A 22 29.92 -10.86 -14.73
CA THR A 22 31.31 -11.20 -15.05
C THR A 22 31.33 -12.63 -15.61
N GLU A 23 32.45 -13.08 -16.20
CA GLU A 23 32.57 -14.47 -16.66
C GLU A 23 32.33 -15.49 -15.51
N GLU A 24 32.68 -15.12 -14.27
CA GLU A 24 32.46 -15.96 -13.09
C GLU A 24 30.99 -16.00 -12.69
N THR A 25 30.33 -14.86 -12.59
CA THR A 25 28.91 -14.79 -12.19
C THR A 25 27.96 -15.30 -13.27
N ALA A 26 28.32 -15.16 -14.55
CA ALA A 26 27.60 -15.79 -15.66
C ALA A 26 27.70 -17.33 -15.59
N ALA A 27 28.86 -17.89 -15.22
CA ALA A 27 29.01 -19.33 -15.04
C ALA A 27 28.19 -19.85 -13.84
N ILE A 28 28.13 -19.09 -12.75
CA ILE A 28 27.28 -19.42 -11.59
C ILE A 28 25.80 -19.32 -11.97
N GLN A 29 25.39 -18.30 -12.72
CA GLN A 29 24.03 -18.15 -13.21
C GLN A 29 23.61 -19.33 -14.09
N ASP A 30 24.45 -19.72 -15.04
CA ASP A 30 24.20 -20.88 -15.92
C ASP A 30 24.12 -22.20 -15.13
N GLU A 31 24.96 -22.38 -14.11
CA GLU A 31 24.93 -23.57 -13.25
C GLU A 31 23.64 -23.63 -12.42
N VAL A 32 23.26 -22.52 -11.78
CA VAL A 32 22.02 -22.43 -11.00
C VAL A 32 20.80 -22.62 -11.89
N MET A 33 20.81 -21.98 -13.07
CA MET A 33 19.76 -22.12 -14.08
C MET A 33 19.55 -23.58 -14.46
N ASN A 34 20.62 -24.27 -14.86
CA ASN A 34 20.54 -25.68 -15.24
C ASN A 34 20.07 -26.57 -14.08
N ASN A 35 20.60 -26.37 -12.87
CA ASN A 35 20.22 -27.14 -11.69
C ASN A 35 18.74 -26.95 -11.33
N CYS A 36 18.22 -25.73 -11.42
CA CYS A 36 16.81 -25.45 -11.14
C CYS A 36 15.89 -26.04 -12.21
N GLN A 37 16.27 -25.95 -13.49
CA GLN A 37 15.51 -26.53 -14.61
C GLN A 37 15.46 -28.05 -14.53
N GLU A 38 16.58 -28.70 -14.19
CA GLU A 38 16.64 -30.15 -14.00
C GLU A 38 15.77 -30.60 -12.83
N ARG A 39 15.87 -29.91 -11.68
CA ARG A 39 15.06 -30.22 -10.50
C ARG A 39 13.56 -30.05 -10.73
N TYR A 40 13.17 -28.99 -11.45
CA TYR A 40 11.77 -28.79 -11.83
C TYR A 40 11.27 -29.94 -12.71
N LEU A 41 12.04 -30.30 -13.75
CA LEU A 41 11.66 -31.38 -14.67
C LEU A 41 11.58 -32.73 -13.96
N ASP A 42 12.47 -33.01 -13.02
CA ASP A 42 12.43 -34.25 -12.23
C ASP A 42 11.16 -34.35 -11.37
N LEU A 43 10.75 -33.25 -10.75
CA LEU A 43 9.54 -33.21 -9.92
C LEU A 43 8.27 -33.38 -10.77
N VAL A 44 8.20 -32.68 -11.91
CA VAL A 44 7.08 -32.83 -12.84
C VAL A 44 7.03 -34.25 -13.42
N ASN A 45 8.18 -34.83 -13.80
CA ASN A 45 8.27 -36.22 -14.26
C ASN A 45 7.88 -37.24 -13.17
N ALA A 46 8.09 -36.90 -11.90
CA ALA A 46 7.65 -37.68 -10.75
C ALA A 46 6.14 -37.53 -10.45
N GLY A 47 5.42 -36.70 -11.20
CA GLY A 47 3.98 -36.48 -11.06
C GLY A 47 3.60 -35.43 -10.02
N VAL A 48 4.55 -34.59 -9.59
CA VAL A 48 4.29 -33.41 -8.77
C VAL A 48 3.63 -32.34 -9.64
N SER A 49 2.72 -31.56 -9.06
CA SER A 49 2.09 -30.43 -9.78
C SER A 49 3.15 -29.38 -10.16
N GLU A 50 2.90 -28.61 -11.21
CA GLU A 50 3.85 -27.56 -11.62
C GLU A 50 4.07 -26.53 -10.51
N ASP A 51 3.02 -26.16 -9.77
CA ASP A 51 3.07 -25.20 -8.66
C ASP A 51 3.91 -25.73 -7.49
N ASP A 52 3.72 -26.99 -7.10
CA ASP A 52 4.50 -27.62 -6.02
C ASP A 52 5.97 -27.82 -6.44
N ALA A 53 6.22 -28.10 -7.72
CA ALA A 53 7.56 -28.21 -8.27
C ALA A 53 8.30 -26.86 -8.25
N ILE A 54 7.60 -25.77 -8.58
CA ILE A 54 8.14 -24.40 -8.50
C ILE A 54 8.43 -24.04 -7.04
N ALA A 55 7.51 -24.32 -6.10
CA ALA A 55 7.73 -24.07 -4.68
C ALA A 55 8.97 -24.79 -4.13
N ALA A 56 9.20 -26.04 -4.55
CA ALA A 56 10.38 -26.81 -4.16
C ALA A 56 11.69 -26.27 -4.77
N VAL A 57 11.62 -25.66 -5.97
CA VAL A 57 12.76 -24.94 -6.56
C VAL A 57 13.06 -23.67 -5.77
N ILE A 58 12.04 -22.88 -5.42
CA ILE A 58 12.20 -21.67 -4.58
C ILE A 58 12.81 -22.04 -3.22
N GLU A 59 12.38 -23.14 -2.61
CA GLU A 59 12.94 -23.61 -1.35
C GLU A 59 14.44 -23.99 -1.49
N SER A 60 14.83 -24.57 -2.63
CA SER A 60 16.23 -24.92 -2.89
C SER A 60 17.16 -23.72 -3.10
N LEU A 61 16.58 -22.56 -3.39
CA LEU A 61 17.30 -21.31 -3.62
C LEU A 61 17.47 -20.48 -2.34
N LYS A 62 16.78 -20.84 -1.24
CA LYS A 62 16.94 -20.18 0.06
C LYS A 62 18.39 -20.31 0.55
N GLY A 63 19.03 -19.16 0.81
CA GLY A 63 20.42 -19.08 1.29
C GLY A 63 21.46 -18.80 0.19
N MET A 64 21.07 -18.79 -1.09
CA MET A 64 21.94 -18.38 -2.18
C MET A 64 22.17 -16.86 -2.21
N GLU A 65 21.29 -16.08 -1.57
CA GLU A 65 21.51 -14.64 -1.35
C GLU A 65 22.84 -14.34 -0.64
N ASP A 66 23.21 -15.16 0.35
CA ASP A 66 24.48 -15.02 1.08
C ASP A 66 25.68 -15.35 0.18
N VAL A 67 25.51 -16.25 -0.79
CA VAL A 67 26.53 -16.65 -1.76
C VAL A 67 26.74 -15.58 -2.83
N LEU A 68 25.68 -14.88 -3.21
CA LEU A 68 25.71 -13.81 -4.21
C LEU A 68 26.07 -12.44 -3.62
N ALA A 69 25.99 -12.27 -2.29
CA ALA A 69 26.33 -11.03 -1.59
C ALA A 69 27.71 -10.43 -1.95
N PRO A 70 28.80 -11.21 -2.13
CA PRO A 70 30.11 -10.69 -2.53
C PRO A 70 30.14 -10.15 -3.97
N TYR A 71 29.21 -10.60 -4.81
CA TYR A 71 29.15 -10.27 -6.23
C TYR A 71 28.09 -9.21 -6.55
N LYS A 72 27.35 -8.71 -5.55
CA LYS A 72 26.42 -7.59 -5.76
C LYS A 72 27.20 -6.37 -6.26
N GLY A 73 26.87 -5.92 -7.46
CA GLY A 73 27.59 -4.86 -8.14
C GLY A 73 27.51 -3.53 -7.39
N LYS A 74 28.49 -2.64 -7.62
CA LYS A 74 28.34 -1.23 -7.24
C LYS A 74 27.12 -0.67 -7.97
N VAL A 75 26.10 -0.29 -7.20
CA VAL A 75 24.89 0.47 -7.55
C VAL A 75 24.95 1.05 -8.96
N GLN A 76 24.21 0.46 -9.89
CA GLN A 76 24.01 1.04 -11.22
C GLN A 76 22.95 2.12 -11.09
N ARG A 77 23.40 3.33 -10.73
CA ARG A 77 22.56 4.52 -10.72
C ARG A 77 22.29 4.92 -12.17
N VAL A 78 21.11 4.62 -12.68
CA VAL A 78 20.67 5.14 -13.97
C VAL A 78 19.95 6.46 -13.69
N ILE A 79 20.65 7.56 -13.99
CA ILE A 79 20.03 8.87 -14.10
C ILE A 79 19.76 9.03 -15.59
N SER A 80 18.49 9.07 -15.98
CA SER A 80 18.12 9.59 -17.30
C SER A 80 18.35 11.09 -17.27
N ASP A 81 19.18 11.60 -18.17
CA ASP A 81 19.11 13.02 -18.53
C ASP A 81 17.68 13.25 -19.08
N ALA A 82 16.99 14.32 -18.67
CA ALA A 82 15.62 14.57 -19.13
C ALA A 82 15.58 14.47 -20.67
N ASP A 83 14.88 13.46 -21.18
CA ASP A 83 15.07 12.97 -22.55
C ASP A 83 14.45 13.94 -23.56
N ASP A 84 13.44 14.73 -23.13
CA ASP A 84 12.83 15.80 -23.91
C ASP A 84 12.29 16.93 -23.00
N GLU A 85 12.49 18.18 -23.43
CA GLU A 85 11.87 19.37 -22.82
C GLU A 85 10.72 19.81 -23.73
N LEU A 86 9.51 19.34 -23.44
CA LEU A 86 8.29 19.66 -24.19
C LEU A 86 7.46 20.67 -23.40
N ASN A 87 7.33 21.89 -23.92
CA ASN A 87 6.52 22.96 -23.32
C ASN A 87 6.87 23.32 -21.85
N GLY A 88 8.12 23.13 -21.40
CA GLY A 88 8.55 23.44 -20.03
C GLY A 88 8.36 22.30 -19.02
N GLU A 89 7.87 21.15 -19.48
CA GLU A 89 7.86 19.91 -18.72
C GLU A 89 9.10 19.07 -19.04
N GLN A 90 9.76 18.60 -17.99
CA GLN A 90 10.78 17.56 -18.08
C GLN A 90 10.09 16.19 -18.09
N HIS A 91 10.63 15.32 -18.92
CA HIS A 91 10.16 13.95 -19.11
C HIS A 91 11.33 12.97 -19.00
N VAL A 92 11.06 11.85 -18.38
CA VAL A 92 11.99 10.74 -18.17
C VAL A 92 11.23 9.43 -18.36
N ALA A 93 11.83 8.45 -19.03
CA ALA A 93 11.26 7.10 -19.19
C ALA A 93 12.18 6.02 -18.60
N PHE A 94 11.58 5.04 -17.92
CA PHE A 94 12.28 3.82 -17.51
C PHE A 94 11.47 2.58 -17.90
N ALA A 95 12.15 1.59 -18.48
CA ALA A 95 11.52 0.34 -18.84
C ALA A 95 10.87 -0.34 -17.63
N ALA A 96 9.58 -0.69 -17.76
CA ALA A 96 8.76 -1.11 -16.63
C ALA A 96 9.28 -2.40 -15.97
N HIS A 97 9.87 -3.29 -16.77
CA HIS A 97 10.48 -4.54 -16.29
C HIS A 97 11.71 -4.32 -15.39
N LEU A 98 12.32 -3.13 -15.39
CA LEU A 98 13.42 -2.78 -14.50
C LEU A 98 12.93 -2.23 -13.15
N VAL A 99 11.68 -1.81 -13.04
CA VAL A 99 11.14 -1.13 -11.85
C VAL A 99 10.26 -2.08 -11.04
N HIS A 100 10.72 -2.40 -9.83
CA HIS A 100 10.05 -3.26 -8.86
C HIS A 100 9.50 -2.48 -7.65
N ALA A 101 9.89 -1.21 -7.48
CA ALA A 101 9.33 -0.32 -6.47
C ALA A 101 9.41 1.14 -6.94
N ILE A 102 8.44 1.95 -6.49
CA ILE A 102 8.38 3.39 -6.72
C ILE A 102 8.41 4.07 -5.35
N ASP A 103 9.40 4.93 -5.13
CA ASP A 103 9.61 5.69 -3.89
C ASP A 103 9.59 7.18 -4.20
N VAL A 104 8.45 7.83 -3.94
CA VAL A 104 8.22 9.24 -4.16
C VAL A 104 8.35 9.99 -2.84
N LYS A 105 9.31 10.91 -2.74
CA LYS A 105 9.54 11.76 -1.56
C LYS A 105 9.69 13.21 -1.97
N LEU A 106 8.57 13.92 -1.92
CA LEU A 106 8.44 15.30 -2.36
C LEU A 106 7.87 16.15 -1.22
N VAL A 107 7.82 17.47 -1.38
CA VAL A 107 7.30 18.38 -0.36
C VAL A 107 5.98 18.97 -0.83
N SER A 108 5.94 19.46 -2.08
CA SER A 108 4.74 20.04 -2.72
C SER A 108 4.88 20.13 -4.25
N GLU A 109 5.76 19.33 -4.83
CA GLU A 109 6.01 19.34 -6.28
C GLU A 109 4.93 18.58 -7.05
N ASN A 110 4.57 19.09 -8.22
CA ASN A 110 3.66 18.40 -9.14
C ASN A 110 4.45 17.37 -9.95
N VAL A 111 4.16 16.08 -9.75
CA VAL A 111 4.80 14.99 -10.50
C VAL A 111 3.75 13.97 -10.92
N THR A 112 3.84 13.56 -12.17
CA THR A 112 3.01 12.51 -12.75
C THR A 112 3.88 11.30 -13.08
N VAL A 113 3.42 10.11 -12.71
CA VAL A 113 4.01 8.82 -13.09
C VAL A 113 2.96 8.02 -13.84
N GLU A 114 3.21 7.73 -15.11
CA GLU A 114 2.28 7.04 -16.00
C GLU A 114 2.91 5.78 -16.60
N ALA A 115 2.19 4.66 -16.57
CA ALA A 115 2.54 3.49 -17.39
C ALA A 115 2.00 3.69 -18.82
N SER A 116 2.82 3.43 -19.83
CA SER A 116 2.51 3.69 -21.24
C SER A 116 2.52 2.41 -22.09
N ASP A 117 1.94 2.48 -23.29
CA ASP A 117 1.84 1.37 -24.25
C ASP A 117 3.20 0.89 -24.80
N ASP A 118 4.27 1.64 -24.55
CA ASP A 118 5.65 1.36 -24.94
C ASP A 118 6.44 0.52 -23.93
N ASP A 119 5.76 -0.04 -22.92
CA ASP A 119 6.34 -0.85 -21.84
C ASP A 119 7.27 -0.08 -20.89
N ASP A 120 7.15 1.25 -20.84
CA ASP A 120 7.91 2.15 -19.97
C ASP A 120 7.02 2.86 -18.93
N TYR A 121 7.61 3.26 -17.80
CA TYR A 121 7.06 4.28 -16.92
C TYR A 121 7.56 5.65 -17.37
N HIS A 122 6.65 6.56 -17.69
CA HIS A 122 6.94 7.96 -17.94
C HIS A 122 6.76 8.79 -16.68
N ILE A 123 7.74 9.63 -16.39
CA ILE A 123 7.74 10.53 -15.26
C ILE A 123 7.85 11.95 -15.78
N THR A 124 6.85 12.76 -15.47
CA THR A 124 6.71 14.12 -16.03
C THR A 124 6.56 15.13 -14.91
N TRP A 125 7.28 16.25 -14.99
CA TRP A 125 7.14 17.37 -14.07
C TRP A 125 7.50 18.70 -14.74
N ASN A 126 6.89 19.80 -14.30
CA ASN A 126 7.30 21.13 -14.74
C ASN A 126 8.63 21.51 -14.05
N ALA A 127 9.70 21.66 -14.83
CA ALA A 127 11.03 21.94 -14.28
C ALA A 127 11.24 23.41 -13.88
N ASP A 128 10.49 24.33 -14.48
CA ASP A 128 10.49 25.74 -14.09
C ASP A 128 9.84 25.92 -12.71
N GLU A 129 8.75 25.19 -12.45
CA GLU A 129 8.05 25.19 -11.15
C GLU A 129 8.78 24.33 -10.11
N ASN A 130 9.33 23.18 -10.52
CA ASN A 130 9.89 22.16 -9.63
C ASN A 130 11.34 21.78 -9.99
N PRO A 131 12.30 22.73 -10.01
CA PRO A 131 13.66 22.51 -10.54
C PRO A 131 14.51 21.53 -9.73
N LYS A 132 14.06 21.16 -8.53
CA LYS A 132 14.75 20.29 -7.57
C LYS A 132 14.31 18.83 -7.62
N VAL A 133 13.31 18.50 -8.44
CA VAL A 133 12.89 17.11 -8.67
C VAL A 133 13.98 16.36 -9.41
N ARG A 134 14.30 15.17 -8.93
CA ARG A 134 15.19 14.21 -9.59
C ARG A 134 14.54 12.84 -9.57
N VAL A 135 14.73 12.11 -10.67
CA VAL A 135 14.26 10.74 -10.84
C VAL A 135 15.47 9.85 -11.08
N GLU A 136 15.58 8.78 -10.31
CA GLU A 136 16.72 7.86 -10.37
C GLU A 136 16.25 6.43 -10.18
N LEU A 137 16.73 5.52 -11.03
CA LEU A 137 16.50 4.09 -10.87
C LEU A 137 17.73 3.44 -10.21
N ASN A 138 17.55 2.90 -9.02
CA ASN A 138 18.61 2.25 -8.23
C ASN A 138 18.14 0.86 -7.79
N ASN A 139 18.81 -0.20 -8.27
CA ASN A 139 18.48 -1.60 -7.93
C ASN A 139 16.98 -1.92 -8.10
N GLY A 140 16.41 -1.44 -9.20
CA GLY A 140 14.99 -1.58 -9.52
C GLY A 140 14.02 -0.78 -8.65
N VAL A 141 14.51 0.13 -7.80
CA VAL A 141 13.69 1.12 -7.10
C VAL A 141 13.78 2.45 -7.83
N MET A 142 12.66 2.93 -8.35
CA MET A 142 12.54 4.26 -8.93
C MET A 142 12.32 5.28 -7.82
N HIS A 143 13.32 6.11 -7.58
CA HIS A 143 13.29 7.19 -6.59
C HIS A 143 12.95 8.51 -7.26
N ILE A 144 11.81 9.10 -6.89
CA ILE A 144 11.41 10.45 -7.28
C ILE A 144 11.58 11.33 -6.04
N VAL A 145 12.63 12.14 -6.01
CA VAL A 145 13.04 12.86 -4.80
C VAL A 145 13.28 14.33 -5.07
N ARG A 146 13.05 15.15 -4.05
CA ARG A 146 13.51 16.54 -4.03
C ARG A 146 14.92 16.63 -3.48
N MET A 147 15.87 17.13 -4.27
CA MET A 147 17.22 17.42 -3.77
C MET A 147 17.22 18.73 -2.93
N PRO A 148 17.66 18.71 -1.65
CA PRO A 148 17.78 19.93 -0.88
C PRO A 148 18.82 20.88 -1.50
N GLY A 149 18.51 22.17 -1.48
CA GLY A 149 19.34 23.20 -2.09
C GLY A 149 20.52 23.56 -1.20
N ASP A 150 21.61 22.80 -1.29
CA ASP A 150 22.96 23.33 -1.15
C ASP A 150 23.80 22.73 -2.28
N ALA A 151 24.52 23.59 -3.00
CA ALA A 151 25.22 23.26 -4.22
C ALA A 151 26.07 21.98 -4.09
N VAL A 152 25.76 20.97 -4.91
CA VAL A 152 26.64 19.81 -5.13
C VAL A 152 27.96 20.34 -5.70
N LYS A 153 29.00 20.43 -4.89
CA LYS A 153 30.36 20.58 -5.41
C LYS A 153 30.83 19.20 -5.84
N MET A 154 30.79 18.96 -7.14
CA MET A 154 31.49 17.86 -7.77
C MET A 154 32.99 18.02 -7.49
N LYS A 155 33.63 16.97 -6.97
CA LYS A 155 35.08 16.86 -7.00
C LYS A 155 35.52 16.39 -8.39
N ASP A 156 36.75 16.71 -8.77
CA ASP A 156 37.34 16.34 -10.08
C ASP A 156 37.44 14.82 -10.30
N ASP A 157 37.16 14.00 -9.27
CA ASP A 157 37.13 12.53 -9.30
C ASP A 157 35.71 11.94 -9.46
N GLY A 158 34.69 12.78 -9.65
CA GLY A 158 33.30 12.35 -9.86
C GLY A 158 32.56 11.97 -8.58
N HIS A 159 33.16 12.17 -7.39
CA HIS A 159 32.49 11.94 -6.12
C HIS A 159 31.84 13.23 -5.57
N ALA A 160 30.57 13.12 -5.15
CA ALA A 160 29.89 14.17 -4.39
C ALA A 160 30.15 13.98 -2.89
N GLU A 161 30.73 15.00 -2.22
CA GLU A 161 30.95 14.99 -0.77
C GLU A 161 29.93 15.92 -0.09
N TYR A 162 29.21 15.39 0.90
CA TYR A 162 28.09 16.06 1.56
C TYR A 162 28.53 16.74 2.85
N HIS A 163 28.22 18.03 3.01
CA HIS A 163 28.33 18.75 4.29
C HIS A 163 27.01 19.44 4.61
N HIS A 164 26.29 18.94 5.62
CA HIS A 164 25.07 19.57 6.14
C HIS A 164 25.41 20.74 7.09
N LYS A 165 24.94 21.95 6.75
CA LYS A 165 24.78 23.07 7.68
C LYS A 165 23.61 23.97 7.22
N GLY A 166 22.37 23.69 7.63
CA GLY A 166 21.27 24.62 7.36
C GLY A 166 19.91 24.15 7.84
N ASP A 167 19.20 25.06 8.51
CA ASP A 167 17.95 24.92 9.25
C ASP A 167 16.71 24.89 8.32
N THR A 168 15.61 24.30 8.79
CA THR A 168 14.35 24.03 8.07
C THR A 168 13.49 25.28 7.77
N SER A 169 14.06 26.41 7.39
CA SER A 169 13.36 27.71 7.33
C SER A 169 13.11 28.31 5.94
N ASP A 170 13.47 27.66 4.85
CA ASP A 170 13.17 28.12 3.48
C ASP A 170 11.97 27.37 2.86
N PHE A 171 10.76 27.64 3.38
CA PHE A 171 9.50 27.23 2.76
C PHE A 171 8.86 28.44 2.07
N VAL A 172 8.91 28.49 0.74
CA VAL A 172 7.98 29.27 -0.06
C VAL A 172 6.75 28.39 -0.28
N ARG A 173 5.60 28.77 0.29
CA ARG A 173 4.30 28.14 0.01
C ARG A 173 3.99 28.30 -1.48
N THR A 174 4.04 27.22 -2.24
CA THR A 174 3.39 27.12 -3.55
C THR A 174 1.94 26.66 -3.36
N GLU A 175 1.08 26.91 -4.35
CA GLU A 175 -0.28 26.36 -4.38
C GLU A 175 -0.22 24.82 -4.26
N LYS A 176 -1.21 24.21 -3.60
CA LYS A 176 -1.25 22.77 -3.22
C LYS A 176 -0.63 21.87 -4.30
N GLY A 177 0.45 21.16 -3.97
CA GLY A 177 1.09 20.21 -4.89
C GLY A 177 0.21 18.99 -5.19
N LYS A 178 0.44 18.31 -6.30
CA LYS A 178 -0.33 17.13 -6.73
C LYS A 178 0.62 16.02 -7.18
N ILE A 179 0.48 14.83 -6.61
CA ILE A 179 1.19 13.64 -7.09
C ILE A 179 0.15 12.69 -7.67
N GLU A 180 0.28 12.40 -8.97
CA GLU A 180 -0.55 11.42 -9.67
C GLU A 180 0.31 10.24 -10.09
N ILE A 181 -0.08 9.05 -9.64
CA ILE A 181 0.51 7.78 -10.10
C ILE A 181 -0.62 7.02 -10.79
N ASN A 182 -0.56 6.89 -12.11
CA ASN A 182 -1.55 6.19 -12.92
C ASN A 182 -0.90 5.01 -13.64
N LEU A 183 -1.28 3.79 -13.26
CA LEU A 183 -0.76 2.56 -13.85
C LEU A 183 -1.81 1.79 -14.66
N ASP A 184 -2.97 2.38 -14.97
CA ASP A 184 -4.13 1.63 -15.48
C ASP A 184 -3.98 1.05 -16.89
N ASN A 185 -3.09 1.60 -17.72
CA ASN A 185 -2.95 1.19 -19.12
C ASN A 185 -2.14 -0.10 -19.34
N ILE A 186 -2.00 -0.92 -18.30
CA ILE A 186 -1.24 -2.17 -18.34
C ILE A 186 -1.90 -3.23 -19.23
N ASP A 187 -3.21 -3.14 -19.49
CA ASP A 187 -3.90 -4.03 -20.44
C ASP A 187 -3.41 -3.88 -21.89
N GLY A 188 -2.88 -2.71 -22.27
CA GLY A 188 -2.18 -2.48 -23.53
C GLY A 188 -0.81 -3.17 -23.56
N MET A 189 -0.04 -3.02 -22.48
CA MET A 189 1.26 -3.66 -22.27
C MET A 189 1.16 -5.21 -22.21
N LEU A 190 0.11 -5.75 -21.59
CA LEU A 190 -0.16 -7.19 -21.48
C LEU A 190 -0.40 -7.89 -22.83
N ARG A 191 -0.79 -7.15 -23.86
CA ARG A 191 -0.96 -7.68 -25.23
C ARG A 191 0.36 -7.78 -25.99
N SER A 192 1.39 -7.04 -25.56
CA SER A 192 2.72 -6.97 -26.17
C SER A 192 3.62 -8.10 -25.67
N ILE A 193 3.62 -8.40 -24.36
CA ILE A 193 4.57 -9.36 -23.74
C ILE A 193 3.89 -10.08 -22.55
N GLY A 194 3.31 -11.26 -22.78
CA GLY A 194 2.49 -12.02 -21.81
C GLY A 194 3.19 -12.39 -20.48
N ASP A 195 2.38 -12.58 -19.42
CA ASP A 195 2.65 -13.07 -18.04
C ASP A 195 3.88 -12.52 -17.27
N THR A 196 4.70 -11.69 -17.91
CA THR A 196 5.96 -11.14 -17.40
C THR A 196 5.72 -9.87 -16.63
N ILE A 197 4.87 -9.02 -17.19
CA ILE A 197 4.33 -7.79 -16.61
C ILE A 197 3.54 -8.13 -15.32
N LYS A 198 2.67 -9.15 -15.36
CA LYS A 198 1.84 -9.58 -14.23
C LYS A 198 2.62 -9.84 -12.92
N ASN A 199 3.85 -10.33 -13.01
CA ASN A 199 4.72 -10.62 -11.85
C ASN A 199 5.60 -9.45 -11.38
N THR A 200 5.89 -8.48 -12.25
CA THR A 200 6.54 -7.21 -11.84
C THR A 200 5.57 -6.38 -11.00
N PHE A 201 4.29 -6.36 -11.36
CA PHE A 201 3.24 -5.67 -10.62
C PHE A 201 2.81 -6.38 -9.33
N SER A 202 3.05 -7.68 -9.18
CA SER A 202 2.69 -8.42 -7.96
C SER A 202 3.63 -8.15 -6.77
N ASN A 203 4.78 -7.52 -7.01
CA ASN A 203 5.75 -7.16 -5.98
C ASN A 203 5.99 -5.65 -5.91
N LEU A 204 5.22 -4.86 -6.68
CA LEU A 204 5.39 -3.42 -6.76
C LEU A 204 5.11 -2.79 -5.39
N ARG A 205 6.08 -2.04 -4.86
CA ARG A 205 5.88 -1.24 -3.65
C ARG A 205 5.82 0.22 -4.01
N ILE A 206 4.75 0.90 -3.62
CA ILE A 206 4.61 2.35 -3.81
C ILE A 206 4.71 3.02 -2.45
N ASN A 207 5.74 3.85 -2.28
CA ASN A 207 5.93 4.68 -1.11
C ASN A 207 5.78 6.14 -1.51
N VAL A 208 4.84 6.87 -0.92
CA VAL A 208 4.68 8.31 -1.18
C VAL A 208 4.80 9.09 0.12
N GLY A 209 5.71 10.05 0.15
CA GLY A 209 5.90 11.02 1.23
C GLY A 209 5.71 12.44 0.72
N PHE A 210 4.76 13.19 1.26
CA PHE A 210 4.53 14.61 0.90
C PHE A 210 4.12 15.48 2.10
N THR A 211 4.33 16.80 1.98
CA THR A 211 4.07 17.73 3.10
C THR A 211 2.72 18.41 2.97
N ASP A 212 2.38 18.94 1.79
CA ASP A 212 1.12 19.65 1.50
C ASP A 212 0.72 19.39 0.03
N GLY A 213 -0.55 19.09 -0.23
CA GLY A 213 -1.02 18.69 -1.56
C GLY A 213 -2.14 17.65 -1.60
N THR A 214 -2.34 17.02 -2.75
CA THR A 214 -3.21 15.82 -2.90
C THR A 214 -2.40 14.70 -3.56
N VAL A 215 -2.48 13.48 -3.02
CA VAL A 215 -1.95 12.27 -3.65
C VAL A 215 -3.11 11.44 -4.20
N THR A 216 -3.04 11.13 -5.49
CA THR A 216 -3.96 10.22 -6.18
C THR A 216 -3.18 9.07 -6.78
N ILE A 217 -3.61 7.85 -6.47
CA ILE A 217 -3.00 6.62 -6.97
C ILE A 217 -4.07 5.78 -7.64
N GLN A 218 -3.79 5.37 -8.88
CA GLN A 218 -4.58 4.48 -9.71
C GLN A 218 -3.66 3.35 -10.18
N VAL A 219 -4.05 2.10 -9.98
CA VAL A 219 -3.28 0.94 -10.43
C VAL A 219 -4.23 -0.07 -11.08
N PRO A 220 -3.77 -0.88 -12.05
CA PRO A 220 -4.68 -1.72 -12.80
C PRO A 220 -5.24 -2.84 -11.91
N GLU A 221 -6.40 -3.35 -12.31
CA GLU A 221 -7.19 -4.39 -11.64
C GLU A 221 -6.41 -5.69 -11.34
N ASN A 222 -5.28 -5.92 -12.02
CA ASN A 222 -4.44 -7.13 -11.91
C ASN A 222 -3.08 -6.91 -11.20
N ALA A 223 -2.77 -5.68 -10.76
CA ALA A 223 -1.56 -5.43 -9.98
C ALA A 223 -1.77 -5.88 -8.52
N ILE A 224 -0.72 -6.35 -7.85
CA ILE A 224 -0.80 -6.71 -6.42
C ILE A 224 0.23 -5.88 -5.63
N PRO A 225 0.10 -4.55 -5.55
CA PRO A 225 1.05 -3.75 -4.81
C PRO A 225 0.77 -3.78 -3.30
N HIS A 226 1.85 -3.69 -2.54
CA HIS A 226 1.82 -3.18 -1.18
C HIS A 226 1.99 -1.66 -1.26
N VAL A 227 0.96 -0.90 -0.89
CA VAL A 227 0.99 0.57 -0.97
C VAL A 227 1.15 1.18 0.40
N LYS A 228 2.12 2.09 0.54
CA LYS A 228 2.36 2.86 1.74
C LYS A 228 2.37 4.36 1.45
N LEU A 229 1.43 5.09 2.04
CA LEU A 229 1.26 6.53 1.85
C LEU A 229 1.52 7.26 3.16
N LEU A 230 2.27 8.35 3.07
CA LEU A 230 2.61 9.21 4.20
C LEU A 230 2.44 10.68 3.77
N THR A 231 1.65 11.42 4.54
CA THR A 231 1.48 12.86 4.37
C THR A 231 1.63 13.58 5.71
N THR A 232 2.03 14.85 5.64
CA THR A 232 1.88 15.76 6.79
C THR A 232 0.52 16.44 6.75
N SER A 233 0.20 17.20 5.70
CA SER A 233 -1.01 18.05 5.69
C SER A 233 -1.84 17.96 4.42
N GLY A 234 -1.38 17.23 3.42
CA GLY A 234 -2.14 17.06 2.20
C GLY A 234 -3.03 15.83 2.22
N ASP A 235 -4.13 15.89 1.48
CA ASP A 235 -5.17 14.87 1.47
C ASP A 235 -4.74 13.65 0.65
N ILE A 236 -5.14 12.47 1.09
CA ILE A 236 -4.85 11.19 0.46
C ILE A 236 -6.15 10.62 -0.10
N ASP A 237 -6.16 10.34 -1.39
CA ASP A 237 -7.31 9.80 -2.10
C ASP A 237 -6.91 8.54 -2.88
N VAL A 238 -7.47 7.39 -2.49
CA VAL A 238 -7.17 6.09 -3.10
C VAL A 238 -8.45 5.53 -3.70
N ARG A 239 -8.50 5.40 -5.03
CA ARG A 239 -9.67 4.92 -5.78
C ARG A 239 -9.28 3.93 -6.87
N GLU A 240 -10.14 2.94 -7.11
CA GLU A 240 -10.00 2.02 -8.26
C GLU A 240 -8.66 1.26 -8.26
N VAL A 241 -8.17 0.86 -7.08
CA VAL A 241 -6.83 0.27 -6.90
C VAL A 241 -6.93 -1.19 -6.47
N ALA A 242 -6.35 -2.11 -7.24
CA ALA A 242 -6.14 -3.50 -6.81
C ALA A 242 -4.93 -3.63 -5.91
N LEU A 243 -5.16 -3.92 -4.62
CA LEU A 243 -4.12 -4.02 -3.59
C LEU A 243 -4.32 -5.26 -2.73
N THR A 244 -3.24 -5.82 -2.19
CA THR A 244 -3.32 -6.81 -1.10
C THR A 244 -3.11 -6.18 0.28
N GLU A 245 -2.27 -5.15 0.36
CA GLU A 245 -2.01 -4.41 1.59
C GLU A 245 -1.96 -2.90 1.35
N LEU A 246 -2.63 -2.15 2.22
CA LEU A 246 -2.66 -0.68 2.20
C LEU A 246 -2.26 -0.13 3.57
N THR A 247 -1.26 0.74 3.61
CA THR A 247 -0.91 1.53 4.79
C THR A 247 -0.98 3.01 4.46
N VAL A 248 -1.77 3.77 5.18
CA VAL A 248 -1.90 5.22 5.00
C VAL A 248 -1.67 5.93 6.32
N THR A 249 -0.80 6.93 6.32
CA THR A 249 -0.51 7.76 7.49
C THR A 249 -0.56 9.24 7.12
N SER A 250 -1.34 10.00 7.88
CA SER A 250 -1.45 11.45 7.80
C SER A 250 -1.19 12.10 9.15
N ILE A 251 -0.77 13.37 9.16
CA ILE A 251 -0.83 14.19 10.36
C ILE A 251 -2.15 14.97 10.36
N SER A 252 -2.43 15.77 9.34
CA SER A 252 -3.60 16.66 9.30
C SER A 252 -4.40 16.69 8.00
N GLY A 253 -3.96 15.98 6.96
CA GLY A 253 -4.75 15.82 5.72
C GLY A 253 -5.74 14.68 5.85
N ASP A 254 -6.84 14.76 5.09
CA ASP A 254 -7.90 13.76 5.13
C ASP A 254 -7.48 12.50 4.36
N ILE A 255 -8.00 11.35 4.78
CA ILE A 255 -7.76 10.05 4.15
C ILE A 255 -9.08 9.54 3.60
N ASN A 256 -9.20 9.46 2.28
CA ASN A 256 -10.38 8.95 1.59
C ASN A 256 -9.99 7.71 0.77
N ILE A 257 -10.56 6.57 1.12
CA ILE A 257 -10.32 5.28 0.43
C ILE A 257 -11.65 4.78 -0.13
N SER A 258 -11.69 4.47 -1.43
CA SER A 258 -12.87 3.92 -2.10
C SER A 258 -12.46 2.79 -3.04
N LEU A 259 -12.71 1.55 -2.60
CA LEU A 259 -12.29 0.33 -3.30
C LEU A 259 -13.49 -0.60 -3.48
N ASP A 260 -13.64 -1.15 -4.69
CA ASP A 260 -14.73 -2.06 -5.05
C ASP A 260 -14.55 -3.49 -4.49
N GLU A 261 -15.62 -4.29 -4.50
CA GLU A 261 -15.63 -5.66 -3.92
C GLU A 261 -14.69 -6.63 -4.65
N ASP A 262 -14.45 -6.40 -5.94
CA ASP A 262 -13.58 -7.25 -6.76
C ASP A 262 -12.08 -7.09 -6.41
N GLN A 263 -11.74 -6.14 -5.53
CA GLN A 263 -10.37 -5.88 -5.10
C GLN A 263 -9.93 -6.86 -3.99
N HIS A 264 -8.78 -7.53 -4.17
CA HIS A 264 -8.25 -8.56 -3.25
C HIS A 264 -7.52 -7.99 -2.01
N LEU A 265 -8.09 -6.98 -1.34
CA LEU A 265 -7.46 -6.34 -0.18
C LEU A 265 -7.50 -7.25 1.06
N THR A 266 -6.35 -7.71 1.51
CA THR A 266 -6.26 -8.56 2.71
C THR A 266 -6.14 -7.74 3.99
N GLN A 267 -5.40 -6.61 3.92
CA GLN A 267 -5.14 -5.79 5.10
C GLN A 267 -5.09 -4.30 4.77
N ALA A 268 -5.72 -3.48 5.61
CA ALA A 268 -5.63 -2.02 5.60
C ALA A 268 -5.23 -1.45 6.97
N GLU A 269 -4.33 -0.47 6.97
CA GLU A 269 -3.92 0.29 8.17
C GLU A 269 -3.98 1.78 7.88
N LEU A 270 -4.92 2.50 8.50
CA LEU A 270 -5.16 3.93 8.29
C LEU A 270 -4.88 4.70 9.58
N ARG A 271 -4.06 5.74 9.51
CA ARG A 271 -3.66 6.54 10.67
C ARG A 271 -3.68 8.03 10.39
N THR A 272 -4.23 8.81 11.30
CA THR A 272 -4.22 10.28 11.25
C THR A 272 -4.05 10.88 12.64
N THR A 273 -3.59 12.14 12.72
CA THR A 273 -3.66 12.91 13.97
C THR A 273 -4.93 13.78 13.99
N SER A 274 -5.21 14.52 12.94
CA SER A 274 -6.33 15.47 12.92
C SER A 274 -7.13 15.58 11.62
N GLY A 275 -6.72 14.93 10.54
CA GLY A 275 -7.57 14.81 9.35
C GLY A 275 -8.58 13.68 9.51
N ASP A 276 -9.69 13.74 8.79
CA ASP A 276 -10.76 12.73 8.85
C ASP A 276 -10.38 11.47 8.05
N ILE A 277 -10.97 10.33 8.40
CA ILE A 277 -10.77 9.06 7.68
C ILE A 277 -12.12 8.57 7.17
N GLY A 278 -12.31 8.58 5.86
CA GLY A 278 -13.39 7.89 5.17
C GLY A 278 -12.87 6.66 4.42
N ALA A 279 -13.41 5.49 4.71
CA ALA A 279 -12.99 4.25 4.06
C ALA A 279 -14.18 3.40 3.62
N SER A 280 -14.40 3.30 2.31
CA SER A 280 -15.34 2.37 1.68
C SER A 280 -14.53 1.24 1.04
N VAL A 281 -14.48 0.07 1.69
CA VAL A 281 -13.57 -1.02 1.29
C VAL A 281 -14.16 -2.42 1.52
N PHE A 282 -13.54 -3.41 0.87
CA PHE A 282 -13.77 -4.83 1.09
C PHE A 282 -12.46 -5.50 1.52
N THR A 283 -12.31 -5.87 2.79
CA THR A 283 -11.05 -6.43 3.30
C THR A 283 -11.20 -7.48 4.40
N GLN A 284 -10.15 -8.29 4.62
CA GLN A 284 -10.14 -9.24 5.73
C GLN A 284 -9.82 -8.55 7.06
N ARG A 285 -8.87 -7.62 7.10
CA ARG A 285 -8.47 -6.93 8.33
C ARG A 285 -8.28 -5.45 8.10
N MET A 286 -8.88 -4.63 8.93
CA MET A 286 -8.65 -3.19 8.95
C MET A 286 -8.30 -2.69 10.34
N THR A 287 -7.29 -1.84 10.44
CA THR A 287 -6.99 -1.05 11.63
C THR A 287 -7.04 0.42 11.30
N VAL A 288 -7.87 1.17 12.01
CA VAL A 288 -7.99 2.63 11.90
C VAL A 288 -7.55 3.28 13.21
N SER A 289 -6.79 4.36 13.14
CA SER A 289 -6.40 5.13 14.32
C SER A 289 -6.41 6.63 14.05
N SER A 290 -7.16 7.38 14.86
CA SER A 290 -7.21 8.84 14.82
C SER A 290 -6.95 9.43 16.20
N THR A 291 -6.36 10.63 16.27
CA THR A 291 -6.37 11.40 17.52
C THR A 291 -7.62 12.28 17.59
N SER A 292 -7.92 13.05 16.54
CA SER A 292 -8.99 14.06 16.59
C SER A 292 -9.87 14.18 15.35
N GLY A 293 -9.52 13.53 14.23
CA GLY A 293 -10.42 13.44 13.07
C GLY A 293 -11.44 12.34 13.24
N ASP A 294 -12.57 12.48 12.57
CA ASP A 294 -13.67 11.52 12.58
C ASP A 294 -13.34 10.30 11.71
N VAL A 295 -13.96 9.18 12.03
CA VAL A 295 -13.73 7.90 11.33
C VAL A 295 -15.06 7.38 10.79
N GLU A 296 -15.15 7.28 9.47
CA GLU A 296 -16.25 6.65 8.74
C GLU A 296 -15.74 5.40 8.01
N VAL A 297 -16.37 4.24 8.27
CA VAL A 297 -16.04 2.97 7.59
C VAL A 297 -17.30 2.35 6.99
N GLU A 298 -17.26 2.09 5.69
CA GLU A 298 -18.31 1.43 4.91
C GLU A 298 -17.76 0.20 4.16
N GLY A 299 -18.66 -0.71 3.77
CA GLY A 299 -18.33 -1.88 2.94
C GLY A 299 -18.30 -3.20 3.73
N ARG A 300 -17.28 -4.05 3.53
CA ARG A 300 -17.15 -5.35 4.21
C ARG A 300 -15.78 -5.53 4.82
N VAL A 301 -15.69 -5.74 6.13
CA VAL A 301 -14.44 -5.92 6.86
C VAL A 301 -14.56 -7.09 7.83
N ASN A 302 -13.87 -8.22 7.62
CA ASN A 302 -14.02 -9.35 8.56
C ASN A 302 -13.60 -8.95 10.00
N ASP A 303 -12.38 -8.43 10.17
CA ASP A 303 -11.84 -8.00 11.46
C ASP A 303 -11.55 -6.49 11.45
N LEU A 304 -12.38 -5.69 12.12
CA LEU A 304 -12.23 -4.24 12.20
C LEU A 304 -11.72 -3.80 13.59
N THR A 305 -10.65 -3.01 13.62
CA THR A 305 -10.17 -2.35 14.84
C THR A 305 -10.14 -0.83 14.66
N VAL A 306 -10.85 -0.06 15.49
CA VAL A 306 -10.87 1.41 15.43
C VAL A 306 -10.41 2.00 16.76
N ASN A 307 -9.48 2.95 16.73
CA ASN A 307 -9.04 3.67 17.94
C ASN A 307 -9.10 5.18 17.71
N THR A 308 -9.83 5.92 18.55
CA THR A 308 -9.90 7.38 18.52
C THR A 308 -9.60 7.98 19.90
N ILE A 309 -9.19 9.26 19.93
CA ILE A 309 -9.13 10.03 21.20
C ILE A 309 -10.32 10.97 21.30
N SER A 310 -10.61 11.78 20.28
CA SER A 310 -11.71 12.76 20.33
C SER A 310 -12.60 12.84 19.10
N GLY A 311 -12.35 12.03 18.07
CA GLY A 311 -13.21 11.96 16.89
C GLY A 311 -14.29 10.90 17.04
N ASP A 312 -15.41 11.13 16.36
CA ASP A 312 -16.56 10.23 16.31
C ASP A 312 -16.23 9.00 15.44
N ILE A 313 -16.92 7.89 15.72
CA ILE A 313 -16.78 6.62 14.99
C ILE A 313 -18.13 6.25 14.39
N ASP A 314 -18.23 6.26 13.06
CA ASP A 314 -19.40 5.83 12.30
C ASP A 314 -19.01 4.61 11.44
N VAL A 315 -19.64 3.47 11.69
CA VAL A 315 -19.40 2.24 10.93
C VAL A 315 -20.70 1.74 10.32
N ARG A 316 -20.75 1.66 8.98
CA ARG A 316 -21.84 1.10 8.18
C ARG A 316 -21.30 -0.02 7.29
N ALA A 317 -20.96 -1.14 7.91
CA ALA A 317 -20.22 -2.20 7.22
C ALA A 317 -20.63 -3.61 7.67
N ASP A 318 -20.48 -4.58 6.76
CA ASP A 318 -20.52 -6.01 7.04
C ASP A 318 -19.25 -6.41 7.80
N VAL A 319 -19.36 -6.68 9.09
CA VAL A 319 -18.20 -7.10 9.90
C VAL A 319 -18.44 -8.41 10.64
N LYS A 320 -17.38 -9.19 10.87
CA LYS A 320 -17.45 -10.45 11.66
C LYS A 320 -17.01 -10.25 13.10
N SER A 321 -15.94 -9.47 13.30
CA SER A 321 -15.46 -9.07 14.61
C SER A 321 -15.05 -7.60 14.59
N MET A 322 -15.48 -6.86 15.60
CA MET A 322 -15.13 -5.45 15.77
C MET A 322 -14.55 -5.19 17.15
N THR A 323 -13.43 -4.46 17.20
CA THR A 323 -12.90 -3.85 18.41
C THR A 323 -12.84 -2.33 18.25
N PHE A 324 -13.37 -1.56 19.20
CA PHE A 324 -13.20 -0.10 19.19
C PHE A 324 -12.77 0.46 20.55
N LYS A 325 -11.98 1.53 20.54
CA LYS A 325 -11.65 2.32 21.73
C LYS A 325 -11.70 3.80 21.42
N ALA A 326 -12.45 4.54 22.22
CA ALA A 326 -12.49 6.00 22.19
C ALA A 326 -12.19 6.56 23.58
N ILE A 327 -11.74 7.82 23.66
CA ILE A 327 -11.72 8.56 24.93
C ILE A 327 -12.93 9.50 24.98
N SER A 328 -13.15 10.26 23.91
CA SER A 328 -14.28 11.13 23.67
C SER A 328 -14.75 10.95 22.23
N GLY A 329 -16.05 11.14 22.01
CA GLY A 329 -16.69 10.95 20.71
C GLY A 329 -17.78 9.89 20.79
N ASP A 330 -18.81 10.09 19.98
CA ASP A 330 -19.94 9.17 19.87
C ASP A 330 -19.57 8.01 18.92
N VAL A 331 -20.15 6.85 19.20
CA VAL A 331 -19.88 5.62 18.45
C VAL A 331 -21.19 5.09 17.89
N ASP A 332 -21.37 5.24 16.58
CA ASP A 332 -22.51 4.75 15.82
C ASP A 332 -22.10 3.52 15.00
N LEU A 333 -22.63 2.36 15.35
CA LEU A 333 -22.35 1.09 14.66
C LEU A 333 -23.63 0.58 14.00
N ARG A 334 -23.62 0.41 12.68
CA ARG A 334 -24.70 -0.20 11.91
C ARG A 334 -24.14 -1.33 11.08
N PHE A 335 -24.66 -2.53 11.30
CA PHE A 335 -24.25 -3.71 10.57
C PHE A 335 -25.35 -4.15 9.61
N ASP A 336 -25.00 -4.49 8.37
CA ASP A 336 -25.97 -4.88 7.35
C ASP A 336 -26.13 -6.42 7.23
N SER A 337 -25.10 -7.18 7.64
CA SER A 337 -25.04 -8.65 7.56
C SER A 337 -25.25 -9.36 8.90
N ASP A 338 -25.81 -10.57 8.83
CA ASP A 338 -26.01 -11.49 9.96
C ASP A 338 -24.73 -12.23 10.38
N GLU A 339 -23.59 -11.95 9.73
CA GLU A 339 -22.31 -12.59 9.99
C GLU A 339 -21.59 -12.09 11.25
N ILE A 340 -22.01 -10.95 11.82
CA ILE A 340 -21.39 -10.35 13.02
C ILE A 340 -21.44 -11.31 14.23
N ARG A 341 -20.26 -11.59 14.81
CA ARG A 341 -20.08 -12.55 15.92
C ARG A 341 -19.61 -11.92 17.20
N ASP A 342 -18.91 -10.80 17.13
CA ASP A 342 -18.25 -10.22 18.29
C ASP A 342 -18.04 -8.71 18.15
N VAL A 343 -18.54 -7.95 19.12
CA VAL A 343 -18.34 -6.51 19.24
C VAL A 343 -17.77 -6.24 20.62
N ARG A 344 -16.56 -5.68 20.68
CA ARG A 344 -15.92 -5.26 21.92
C ARG A 344 -15.51 -3.80 21.82
N GLY A 345 -15.81 -3.01 22.84
CA GLY A 345 -15.26 -1.67 22.83
C GLY A 345 -15.62 -0.83 24.03
N SER A 346 -14.95 0.31 24.13
CA SER A 346 -15.22 1.23 25.23
C SER A 346 -14.93 2.66 24.85
N THR A 347 -15.75 3.57 25.37
CA THR A 347 -15.44 5.00 25.43
C THR A 347 -15.37 5.48 26.88
N ILE A 348 -14.69 6.61 27.14
CA ILE A 348 -14.78 7.25 28.46
C ILE A 348 -15.97 8.20 28.48
N SER A 349 -16.14 9.01 27.44
CA SER A 349 -17.23 9.97 27.30
C SER A 349 -17.79 9.89 25.89
N GLY A 350 -19.12 9.79 25.77
CA GLY A 350 -19.79 9.63 24.49
C GLY A 350 -20.77 8.46 24.51
N ASP A 351 -21.75 8.56 23.64
CA ASP A 351 -22.81 7.59 23.49
C ASP A 351 -22.34 6.44 22.57
N ILE A 352 -22.85 5.25 22.83
CA ILE A 352 -22.60 4.08 21.98
C ILE A 352 -23.97 3.62 21.46
N ASP A 353 -24.24 3.78 20.17
CA ASP A 353 -25.42 3.26 19.51
C ASP A 353 -25.04 2.10 18.57
N ILE A 354 -25.72 0.98 18.74
CA ILE A 354 -25.45 -0.24 17.97
C ILE A 354 -26.75 -0.70 17.34
N ASP A 355 -26.77 -0.78 16.01
CA ASP A 355 -27.90 -1.24 15.22
C ASP A 355 -27.57 -2.58 14.55
N LEU A 356 -28.35 -3.61 14.89
CA LEU A 356 -28.12 -4.98 14.46
C LEU A 356 -29.20 -5.45 13.49
N PRO A 357 -28.82 -6.12 12.38
CA PRO A 357 -29.75 -6.55 11.36
C PRO A 357 -30.55 -7.78 11.80
N ASP A 358 -31.59 -8.08 11.03
CA ASP A 358 -32.37 -9.32 11.17
C ASP A 358 -31.49 -10.55 10.95
N GLY A 359 -31.75 -11.63 11.70
CA GLY A 359 -31.11 -12.93 11.47
C GLY A 359 -29.76 -13.15 12.15
N VAL A 360 -29.21 -12.14 12.84
CA VAL A 360 -28.01 -12.30 13.67
C VAL A 360 -28.20 -13.46 14.66
N GLY A 361 -27.23 -14.37 14.69
CA GLY A 361 -27.28 -15.59 15.49
C GLY A 361 -26.79 -15.40 16.93
N VAL A 362 -25.82 -16.23 17.34
CA VAL A 362 -25.13 -16.06 18.63
C VAL A 362 -24.03 -15.03 18.46
N MET A 363 -24.06 -13.98 19.29
CA MET A 363 -23.08 -12.89 19.25
C MET A 363 -22.64 -12.48 20.65
N ALA A 364 -21.38 -12.07 20.78
CA ALA A 364 -20.87 -11.44 22.00
C ALA A 364 -20.78 -9.92 21.87
N ILE A 365 -21.48 -9.18 22.74
CA ILE A 365 -21.36 -7.71 22.83
C ILE A 365 -20.80 -7.34 24.20
N ASN A 366 -19.58 -6.82 24.22
CA ASN A 366 -18.95 -6.30 25.43
C ASN A 366 -18.59 -4.83 25.22
N THR A 367 -19.52 -3.95 25.57
CA THR A 367 -19.36 -2.50 25.38
C THR A 367 -19.53 -1.74 26.69
N SER A 368 -18.75 -0.68 26.86
CA SER A 368 -18.88 0.15 28.05
C SER A 368 -18.54 1.61 27.81
N THR A 369 -19.29 2.49 28.45
CA THR A 369 -18.95 3.91 28.57
C THR A 369 -18.86 4.31 30.04
N ARG A 370 -18.01 5.29 30.37
CA ARG A 370 -18.03 5.86 31.72
C ARG A 370 -19.09 6.97 31.81
N SER A 371 -19.24 7.79 30.79
CA SER A 371 -20.17 8.92 30.77
C SER A 371 -20.82 9.02 29.39
N GLY A 372 -21.98 8.39 29.25
CA GLY A 372 -22.77 8.37 28.02
C GLY A 372 -23.82 7.27 28.09
N ASP A 373 -24.72 7.27 27.13
CA ASP A 373 -25.76 6.27 26.99
C ASP A 373 -25.24 5.11 26.13
N VAL A 374 -25.70 3.89 26.41
CA VAL A 374 -25.47 2.75 25.52
C VAL A 374 -26.80 2.24 25.01
N THR A 375 -27.01 2.39 23.71
CA THR A 375 -28.20 1.90 23.02
C THR A 375 -27.83 0.73 22.12
N THR A 376 -28.60 -0.35 22.20
CA THR A 376 -28.50 -1.45 21.24
C THR A 376 -29.89 -1.77 20.71
N ARG A 377 -30.03 -1.73 19.39
CA ARG A 377 -31.26 -2.04 18.66
C ARG A 377 -31.12 -3.37 17.93
N TYR A 378 -32.18 -4.16 18.01
CA TYR A 378 -32.29 -5.42 17.29
C TYR A 378 -33.49 -5.40 16.37
N HIS A 379 -33.23 -5.63 15.09
CA HIS A 379 -34.26 -6.00 14.15
C HIS A 379 -34.41 -7.52 14.26
N ALA A 380 -35.55 -8.01 14.76
CA ALA A 380 -35.81 -9.45 14.86
C ALA A 380 -37.18 -9.81 14.27
N SER A 381 -37.17 -10.47 13.11
CA SER A 381 -38.35 -11.03 12.46
C SER A 381 -38.64 -12.51 12.88
N GLY A 382 -37.95 -13.05 13.90
CA GLY A 382 -38.02 -14.48 14.29
C GLY A 382 -37.42 -14.82 15.67
N VAL A 383 -36.79 -16.00 15.81
CA VAL A 383 -36.04 -16.36 17.03
C VAL A 383 -34.88 -15.38 17.15
N GLY A 384 -34.97 -14.46 18.11
CA GLY A 384 -33.98 -13.40 18.30
C GLY A 384 -32.58 -13.93 18.62
N PRO A 385 -31.54 -13.13 18.36
CA PRO A 385 -30.16 -13.49 18.64
C PRO A 385 -29.98 -13.92 20.10
N VAL A 386 -29.13 -14.93 20.33
CA VAL A 386 -28.60 -15.17 21.68
C VAL A 386 -27.41 -14.25 21.85
N VAL A 387 -27.66 -13.08 22.43
CA VAL A 387 -26.62 -12.11 22.76
C VAL A 387 -26.05 -12.45 24.13
N SER A 388 -24.74 -12.71 24.19
CA SER A 388 -24.02 -12.96 25.45
C SER A 388 -22.95 -11.91 25.66
N GLY A 389 -23.06 -11.08 26.69
CA GLY A 389 -21.99 -10.13 27.01
C GLY A 389 -22.40 -9.11 28.07
N SER A 390 -21.53 -8.13 28.31
CA SER A 390 -21.76 -7.07 29.27
C SER A 390 -21.84 -5.71 28.60
N VAL A 391 -22.95 -5.01 28.82
CA VAL A 391 -23.10 -3.60 28.50
C VAL A 391 -23.10 -2.82 29.82
N SER A 392 -22.29 -1.76 29.93
CA SER A 392 -22.27 -0.94 31.14
C SER A 392 -22.08 0.55 30.86
N SER A 393 -22.80 1.38 31.60
CA SER A 393 -22.60 2.82 31.71
C SER A 393 -22.47 3.20 33.19
N MET A 394 -21.51 4.07 33.54
CA MET A 394 -21.38 4.55 34.92
C MET A 394 -22.28 5.77 35.19
N SER A 395 -22.50 6.65 34.21
CA SER A 395 -23.32 7.86 34.39
C SER A 395 -24.29 8.20 33.24
N GLY A 396 -24.82 7.19 32.55
CA GLY A 396 -25.88 7.32 31.54
C GLY A 396 -26.83 6.12 31.55
N ASP A 397 -27.79 6.14 30.64
CA ASP A 397 -28.82 5.11 30.50
C ASP A 397 -28.35 3.97 29.58
N ILE A 398 -28.82 2.76 29.88
CA ILE A 398 -28.61 1.59 29.01
C ILE A 398 -29.96 1.20 28.43
N THR A 399 -30.08 1.27 27.11
CA THR A 399 -31.29 0.89 26.37
C THR A 399 -31.00 -0.29 25.46
N ILE A 400 -31.77 -1.37 25.62
CA ILE A 400 -31.73 -2.56 24.76
C ILE A 400 -33.15 -2.76 24.24
N ARG A 401 -33.37 -2.65 22.93
CA ARG A 401 -34.74 -2.70 22.35
C ARG A 401 -34.86 -3.42 21.03
#